data_AF-X0SYJ2-F1
#
_entry.id   AF-X0SYJ2-F1
#
_cell.length_a   1.000
_cell.length_b   1.000
_cell.length_c   1.000
_cell.angle_alpha   90.00
_cell.angle_beta   90.00
_cell.angle_gamma   90.00
#
_symmetry.space_group_name_H-M   'P 1'
#
loop_
_entity.id
_entity.type
_entity.pdbx_description
1 polymer ?
#
loop_
_entity_poly.entity_id
_entity_poly.type
_entity_poly.pdbx_seq_one_letter_code
_entity_poly.pdbx_strand_id
1 'polypeptide(L)'
;MVEKKIKLIFGKRGSGKSYLAKKLILAEPRVFIFDTIGEYTDGVVFDNYEKLLAFWQDHYRGNFRLIYRPLKPDREIDWICKLVFALGDVCFVVEEIDCYCTAYDISDNFAHVIQRGRHKNISLIGITQRPYGIHRL
;
A
#
# COMPACT_ATOMS: atom_id res chain seq x y z
N MET A 1 19.84 11.08 0.04
CA MET A 1 18.41 10.79 0.25
C MET A 1 17.92 10.00 -0.94
N VAL A 2 17.33 8.81 -0.74
CA VAL A 2 16.76 8.03 -1.84
C VAL A 2 15.51 8.73 -2.34
N GLU A 3 15.46 9.04 -3.64
CA GLU A 3 14.29 9.63 -4.27
C GLU A 3 13.06 8.73 -4.06
N LYS A 4 12.00 9.27 -3.46
CA LYS A 4 10.72 8.56 -3.31
C LYS A 4 10.04 8.44 -4.67
N LYS A 5 9.65 7.21 -5.01
CA LYS A 5 9.22 6.80 -6.36
C LYS A 5 7.93 6.01 -6.27
N ILE A 6 7.11 6.12 -7.32
CA ILE A 6 6.06 5.16 -7.58
C ILE A 6 6.70 3.99 -8.32
N LYS A 7 6.58 2.79 -7.77
CA LYS A 7 7.03 1.53 -8.38
C LYS A 7 5.81 0.66 -8.62
N LEU A 8 5.70 0.10 -9.82
CA LEU A 8 4.67 -0.88 -10.13
C LEU A 8 5.34 -2.22 -10.44
N ILE A 9 4.85 -3.28 -9.82
CA ILE A 9 5.36 -4.64 -9.95
C ILE A 9 4.26 -5.50 -10.60
N PHE A 10 4.56 -6.03 -11.78
CA PHE A 10 3.64 -6.84 -12.58
C PHE A 10 4.19 -8.24 -12.77
N GLY A 11 3.31 -9.21 -12.95
CA GLY A 11 3.69 -10.60 -13.20
C GLY A 11 2.60 -11.60 -12.80
N LYS A 12 2.63 -12.79 -13.40
CA LYS A 12 1.66 -13.85 -13.09
C LYS A 12 1.77 -14.35 -11.64
N ARG A 13 0.77 -15.07 -11.16
CA ARG A 13 0.85 -15.76 -9.85
C ARG A 13 2.11 -16.65 -9.81
N GLY A 14 2.80 -16.65 -8.67
CA GLY A 14 4.04 -17.41 -8.50
C GLY A 14 5.30 -16.78 -9.12
N SER A 15 5.22 -15.63 -9.79
CA SER A 15 6.39 -14.99 -10.42
C SER A 15 7.33 -14.25 -9.45
N GLY A 16 7.12 -14.34 -8.15
CA GLY A 16 7.97 -13.70 -7.13
C GLY A 16 7.71 -12.19 -6.90
N LYS A 17 6.57 -11.64 -7.32
CA LYS A 17 6.23 -10.21 -7.12
C LYS A 17 6.34 -9.76 -5.66
N SER A 18 5.67 -10.47 -4.77
CA SER A 18 5.65 -10.13 -3.34
C SER A 18 6.99 -10.38 -2.68
N TYR A 19 7.78 -11.34 -3.18
CA TYR A 19 9.18 -11.50 -2.78
C TYR A 19 10.00 -10.25 -3.13
N LEU A 20 9.88 -9.73 -4.36
CA LEU A 20 10.53 -8.49 -4.76
C LEU A 20 10.03 -7.30 -3.92
N ALA A 21 8.72 -7.18 -3.69
CA ALA A 21 8.14 -6.12 -2.87
C ALA A 21 8.71 -6.15 -1.44
N LYS A 22 8.73 -7.32 -0.79
CA LYS A 22 9.34 -7.53 0.53
C LYS A 22 10.81 -7.09 0.56
N LYS A 23 11.60 -7.42 -0.46
CA LYS A 23 13.00 -6.97 -0.56
C LYS A 23 13.11 -5.44 -0.67
N LEU A 24 12.25 -4.80 -1.46
CA LEU A 24 12.27 -3.35 -1.64
C LEU A 24 11.92 -2.58 -0.35
N ILE A 25 11.06 -3.14 0.50
CA ILE A 25 10.64 -2.48 1.75
C ILE A 25 11.57 -2.77 2.93
N LEU A 26 12.57 -3.64 2.82
CA LEU A 26 13.46 -4.00 3.95
C LEU A 26 14.20 -2.80 4.54
N ALA A 27 14.66 -1.88 3.69
CA ALA A 27 15.41 -0.70 4.10
C ALA A 27 14.52 0.49 4.49
N GLU A 28 13.19 0.38 4.30
CA GLU A 28 12.28 1.48 4.60
C GLU A 28 11.92 1.45 6.11
N PRO A 29 12.13 2.56 6.85
CA PRO A 29 11.89 2.60 8.29
C PRO A 29 10.40 2.64 8.66
N ARG A 30 9.57 3.11 7.73
CA ARG A 30 8.13 3.33 7.90
C ARG A 30 7.41 2.73 6.72
N VAL A 31 6.69 1.65 6.95
CA VAL A 31 5.98 0.90 5.91
C VAL A 31 4.52 0.69 6.31
N PHE A 32 3.62 0.98 5.38
CA PHE A 32 2.20 0.67 5.49
C PHE A 32 1.83 -0.24 4.32
N ILE A 33 1.28 -1.41 4.61
CA ILE A 33 0.95 -2.42 3.61
C ILE A 33 -0.56 -2.62 3.62
N PHE A 34 -1.20 -2.43 2.47
CA PHE A 34 -2.58 -2.83 2.21
C PHE A 34 -2.55 -4.24 1.58
N ASP A 35 -2.76 -5.26 2.42
CA ASP A 35 -2.51 -6.67 2.12
C ASP A 35 -3.82 -7.44 1.92
N THR A 36 -4.29 -7.50 0.68
CA THR A 36 -5.50 -8.25 0.32
C THR A 36 -5.28 -9.75 0.15
N ILE A 37 -4.01 -10.19 0.06
CA ILE A 37 -3.64 -11.59 -0.21
C ILE A 37 -3.24 -12.32 1.08
N GLY A 38 -2.77 -11.58 2.10
CA GLY A 38 -2.32 -12.15 3.37
C GLY A 38 -0.86 -12.61 3.35
N GLU A 39 -0.04 -12.11 2.43
CA GLU A 39 1.34 -12.59 2.26
C GLU A 39 2.35 -11.93 3.21
N TYR A 40 1.99 -10.84 3.88
CA TYR A 40 2.89 -10.10 4.76
C TYR A 40 2.63 -10.45 6.22
N THR A 41 3.70 -10.76 6.95
CA THR A 41 3.67 -11.14 8.38
C THR A 41 4.71 -10.41 9.23
N ASP A 42 5.64 -9.68 8.62
CA ASP A 42 6.66 -8.90 9.30
C ASP A 42 6.14 -7.48 9.60
N GLY A 43 5.34 -7.37 10.67
CA GLY A 43 4.72 -6.13 11.10
C GLY A 43 3.51 -6.35 12.01
N VAL A 44 2.93 -5.26 12.49
CA VAL A 44 1.68 -5.30 13.27
C VAL A 44 0.50 -5.40 12.30
N VAL A 45 -0.31 -6.44 12.46
CA VAL A 45 -1.43 -6.74 11.56
C VAL A 45 -2.73 -6.20 12.14
N PHE A 46 -3.51 -5.53 11.30
CA PHE A 46 -4.84 -5.02 11.59
C PHE A 46 -5.83 -5.52 10.55
N ASP A 47 -7.03 -5.87 11.01
CA ASP A 47 -8.17 -6.29 10.19
C ASP A 47 -9.36 -5.31 10.34
N ASN A 48 -9.13 -4.23 11.09
CA ASN A 48 -10.17 -3.33 11.55
C ASN A 48 -9.59 -1.92 11.73
N TYR A 49 -10.33 -0.92 11.27
CA TYR A 49 -9.91 0.47 11.28
C TYR A 49 -9.76 1.05 12.69
N GLU A 50 -10.68 0.75 13.60
CA GLU A 50 -10.67 1.30 14.96
C GLU A 50 -9.42 0.85 15.73
N LYS A 51 -9.03 -0.43 15.59
CA LYS A 51 -7.78 -0.95 16.19
C LYS A 51 -6.54 -0.27 15.60
N LEU A 52 -6.53 -0.08 14.28
CA LEU A 52 -5.44 0.63 13.59
C LEU A 52 -5.33 2.05 14.13
N LEU A 53 -6.44 2.78 14.24
CA LEU A 53 -6.46 4.17 14.69
C LEU A 53 -6.03 4.30 16.16
N ALA A 54 -6.45 3.38 17.02
CA ALA A 54 -6.03 3.35 18.42
C ALA A 54 -4.51 3.15 18.54
N PHE A 55 -3.94 2.17 17.84
CA PHE A 55 -2.49 1.97 17.79
C PHE A 55 -1.76 3.18 17.21
N TRP A 56 -2.36 3.81 16.20
CA TRP A 56 -1.76 4.94 15.50
C TRP A 56 -1.51 6.14 16.40
N GLN A 57 -2.44 6.45 17.31
CA GLN A 57 -2.36 7.63 18.18
C GLN A 57 -1.06 7.68 19.00
N ASP A 58 -0.56 6.52 19.42
CA ASP A 58 0.63 6.42 20.27
C ASP A 58 1.94 6.20 19.49
N HIS A 59 1.87 5.63 18.28
CA HIS A 59 3.05 5.10 17.58
C HIS A 59 3.42 5.82 16.27
N TYR A 60 2.60 6.75 15.76
CA TYR A 60 2.78 7.34 14.42
C TYR A 60 4.10 8.10 14.18
N ARG A 61 4.79 8.55 15.24
CA ARG A 61 6.05 9.30 15.14
C ARG A 61 7.29 8.40 14.99
N GLY A 62 7.20 7.12 15.34
CA GLY A 62 8.32 6.19 15.31
C GLY A 62 8.52 5.46 13.98
N ASN A 63 9.46 4.52 13.96
CA ASN A 63 9.56 3.53 12.88
C ASN A 63 8.45 2.48 13.06
N PHE A 64 7.87 2.02 11.96
CA PHE A 64 6.80 1.03 12.00
C PHE A 64 6.71 0.20 10.72
N ARG A 65 6.13 -0.99 10.88
CA ARG A 65 5.63 -1.82 9.79
C ARG A 65 4.19 -2.18 10.12
N LEU A 66 3.24 -1.57 9.43
CA LEU A 66 1.81 -1.83 9.59
C LEU A 66 1.31 -2.63 8.40
N ILE A 67 0.52 -3.66 8.68
CA ILE A 67 -0.12 -4.50 7.68
C ILE A 67 -1.62 -4.40 7.93
N TYR A 68 -2.34 -3.84 6.97
CA TYR A 68 -3.79 -3.74 7.02
C TYR A 68 -4.41 -4.75 6.05
N ARG A 69 -5.20 -5.68 6.59
CA ARG A 69 -5.90 -6.73 5.86
C ARG A 69 -7.38 -6.36 5.78
N PRO A 70 -7.82 -5.73 4.68
CA PRO A 70 -9.17 -5.21 4.58
C PRO A 70 -10.23 -6.31 4.54
N LEU A 71 -11.39 -6.06 5.17
CA LEU A 71 -12.57 -6.91 5.03
C LEU A 71 -13.43 -6.48 3.83
N LYS A 72 -13.44 -5.19 3.51
CA LYS A 72 -14.13 -4.58 2.35
C LYS A 72 -13.15 -3.71 1.56
N PRO A 73 -12.23 -4.31 0.79
CA PRO A 73 -11.08 -3.61 0.21
C PRO A 73 -11.44 -2.36 -0.60
N ASP A 74 -12.46 -2.43 -1.46
CA ASP A 74 -12.86 -1.31 -2.33
C ASP A 74 -13.34 -0.07 -1.54
N ARG A 75 -13.94 -0.30 -0.37
CA ARG A 75 -14.38 0.79 0.52
C ARG A 75 -13.25 1.25 1.43
N GLU A 76 -12.35 0.34 1.78
CA GLU A 76 -11.34 0.58 2.79
C GLU A 76 -10.08 1.26 2.26
N ILE A 77 -9.77 1.04 0.99
CA ILE A 77 -8.61 1.67 0.34
C ILE A 77 -8.68 3.20 0.40
N ASP A 78 -9.85 3.80 0.22
CA ASP A 78 -10.00 5.25 0.15
C ASP A 78 -9.61 5.95 1.46
N TRP A 79 -10.11 5.46 2.59
CA TRP A 79 -9.75 6.05 3.88
C TRP A 79 -8.34 5.66 4.33
N ILE A 80 -7.82 4.49 3.93
CA ILE A 80 -6.41 4.15 4.12
C ILE A 80 -5.53 5.16 3.37
N CYS A 81 -5.86 5.49 2.12
CA CYS A 81 -5.15 6.50 1.34
C CYS A 81 -5.21 7.86 2.03
N LYS A 82 -6.36 8.25 2.60
CA LYS A 82 -6.48 9.47 3.40
C LYS A 82 -5.53 9.46 4.61
N LEU A 83 -5.47 8.34 5.34
CA LEU A 83 -4.57 8.16 6.49
C LEU A 83 -3.10 8.25 6.08
N VAL A 84 -2.70 7.48 5.06
CA VAL A 84 -1.33 7.46 4.49
C VAL A 84 -0.93 8.85 4.01
N PHE A 85 -1.84 9.56 3.35
CA PHE A 85 -1.58 10.92 2.89
C PHE A 85 -1.47 11.92 4.04
N ALA A 86 -2.28 11.80 5.10
CA ALA A 86 -2.16 12.63 6.29
C ALA A 86 -0.82 12.39 7.02
N LEU A 87 -0.40 11.13 7.06
CA LEU A 87 0.83 10.64 7.66
C LEU A 87 2.09 11.20 6.99
N GLY A 88 2.26 10.98 5.68
CA GLY A 88 3.52 11.29 5.00
C GLY A 88 4.72 10.48 5.51
N ASP A 89 5.87 10.64 4.87
CA ASP A 89 7.12 9.93 5.21
C ASP A 89 6.93 8.42 5.43
N VAL A 90 6.40 7.75 4.41
CA VAL A 90 6.03 6.33 4.48
C VAL A 90 6.20 5.66 3.13
N CYS A 91 6.58 4.39 3.14
CA CYS A 91 6.46 3.51 1.99
C CYS A 91 5.09 2.81 2.05
N PHE A 92 4.19 3.17 1.15
CA PHE A 92 2.86 2.57 1.02
C PHE A 92 2.89 1.46 -0.02
N VAL A 93 2.49 0.25 0.38
CA VAL A 93 2.42 -0.93 -0.50
C VAL A 93 0.96 -1.29 -0.69
N VAL A 94 0.55 -1.52 -1.93
CA VAL A 94 -0.82 -1.91 -2.28
C VAL A 94 -0.79 -3.17 -3.12
N GLU A 95 -1.27 -4.28 -2.55
CA GLU A 95 -1.53 -5.51 -3.30
C GLU A 95 -2.77 -5.34 -4.18
N GLU A 96 -2.76 -6.00 -5.33
CA GLU A 96 -3.82 -5.93 -6.34
C GLU A 96 -4.26 -4.49 -6.68
N ILE A 97 -3.30 -3.59 -6.89
CA ILE A 97 -3.57 -2.16 -7.13
C ILE A 97 -4.51 -1.89 -8.31
N ASP A 98 -4.59 -2.82 -9.27
CA ASP A 98 -5.52 -2.78 -10.41
C ASP A 98 -7.00 -2.85 -10.02
N CYS A 99 -7.33 -3.28 -8.80
CA CYS A 99 -8.69 -3.24 -8.27
C CYS A 99 -9.14 -1.82 -7.90
N TYR A 100 -8.19 -0.92 -7.61
CA TYR A 100 -8.48 0.38 -6.98
C TYR A 100 -8.02 1.58 -7.81
N CYS A 101 -7.22 1.32 -8.83
CA CYS A 101 -6.65 2.32 -9.73
C CYS A 101 -6.69 1.77 -11.15
N THR A 102 -7.74 2.13 -11.89
CA THR A 102 -7.92 1.77 -13.30
C THR A 102 -7.77 2.99 -14.21
N ALA A 103 -7.87 2.79 -15.52
CA ALA A 103 -7.89 3.91 -16.47
C ALA A 103 -9.16 4.78 -16.36
N TYR A 104 -10.22 4.25 -15.73
CA TYR A 104 -11.55 4.88 -15.71
C TYR A 104 -11.99 5.30 -14.32
N ASP A 105 -11.40 4.71 -13.28
CA ASP A 105 -11.83 4.89 -11.90
C ASP A 105 -10.66 4.83 -10.94
N ILE A 106 -10.66 5.79 -10.01
CA ILE A 106 -9.76 5.92 -8.88
C ILE A 106 -10.42 6.85 -7.85
N SER A 107 -10.29 6.55 -6.56
CA SER A 107 -10.81 7.44 -5.53
C SER A 107 -9.96 8.71 -5.40
N ASP A 108 -10.57 9.82 -4.96
CA ASP A 108 -9.86 11.09 -4.77
C ASP A 108 -8.66 10.94 -3.83
N ASN A 109 -8.81 10.23 -2.71
CA ASN A 109 -7.69 10.08 -1.77
C ASN A 109 -6.56 9.24 -2.36
N PHE A 110 -6.86 8.22 -3.17
CA PHE A 110 -5.81 7.46 -3.84
C PHE A 110 -5.13 8.31 -4.93
N ALA A 111 -5.91 9.07 -5.71
CA ALA A 111 -5.36 10.02 -6.68
C ALA A 111 -4.41 11.03 -6.00
N HIS A 112 -4.75 11.51 -4.79
CA HIS A 112 -3.88 12.39 -4.02
C HIS A 112 -2.56 11.72 -3.61
N VAL A 113 -2.59 10.45 -3.18
CA VAL A 113 -1.36 9.69 -2.88
C VAL A 113 -0.47 9.59 -4.13
N ILE A 114 -1.03 9.25 -5.29
CA ILE A 114 -0.27 9.11 -6.54
C ILE A 114 0.29 10.46 -7.00
N GLN A 115 -0.56 11.48 -7.10
CA GLN A 115 -0.20 12.75 -7.73
C GLN A 115 0.60 13.67 -6.80
N ARG A 116 0.31 13.63 -5.49
CA ARG A 116 0.86 14.59 -4.51
C ARG A 116 1.72 13.93 -3.43
N GLY A 117 1.77 12.59 -3.36
CA GLY A 117 2.49 11.87 -2.31
C GLY A 117 3.98 12.21 -2.23
N ARG A 118 4.63 12.53 -3.36
CA ARG A 118 6.04 12.93 -3.39
C ARG A 118 6.32 14.17 -2.52
N HIS A 119 5.41 15.15 -2.50
CA HIS A 119 5.55 16.34 -1.65
C HIS A 119 5.46 16.03 -0.15
N LYS A 120 4.88 14.87 0.20
CA LYS A 120 4.78 14.36 1.56
C LYS A 120 5.75 13.22 1.86
N ASN A 121 6.77 13.02 1.03
CA ASN A 121 7.75 11.93 1.17
C ASN A 121 7.14 10.52 1.15
N ILE A 122 6.05 10.32 0.40
CA ILE A 122 5.38 9.03 0.25
C ILE A 122 5.97 8.29 -0.96
N SER A 123 6.48 7.08 -0.74
CA SER A 123 6.75 6.10 -1.80
C SER A 123 5.52 5.22 -1.98
N LEU A 124 5.19 4.86 -3.23
CA LEU A 124 4.12 3.89 -3.53
C LEU A 124 4.72 2.67 -4.22
N ILE A 125 4.39 1.48 -3.75
CA ILE A 125 4.67 0.20 -4.41
C ILE A 125 3.32 -0.46 -4.71
N GLY A 126 2.90 -0.40 -5.97
CA GLY A 126 1.69 -1.08 -6.44
C GLY A 126 2.03 -2.44 -7.03
N ILE A 127 1.30 -3.48 -6.65
CA ILE A 127 1.54 -4.85 -7.11
C ILE A 127 0.28 -5.34 -7.80
N THR A 128 0.42 -5.95 -8.98
CA THR A 128 -0.72 -6.50 -9.71
C THR A 128 -0.34 -7.71 -10.55
N GLN A 129 -1.33 -8.56 -10.84
CA GLN A 129 -1.19 -9.70 -11.71
C GLN A 129 -1.36 -9.36 -13.20
N ARG A 130 -1.96 -8.21 -13.53
CA ARG A 130 -2.43 -7.92 -14.91
C ARG A 130 -1.30 -7.50 -15.86
N PRO A 131 -1.08 -8.21 -16.99
CA PRO A 131 -0.91 -7.57 -18.28
C PRO A 131 -2.29 -7.09 -18.78
N TYR A 132 -2.35 -5.88 -19.34
CA TYR A 132 -3.61 -5.28 -19.83
C TYR A 132 -4.40 -6.22 -20.76
N GLY A 133 -5.71 -6.39 -20.51
CA GLY A 133 -6.65 -7.09 -21.42
C GLY A 133 -6.87 -8.60 -21.19
N ILE A 134 -6.31 -9.23 -20.15
CA ILE A 134 -6.50 -10.65 -19.86
C ILE A 134 -7.14 -10.83 -18.48
N HIS A 135 -8.14 -11.74 -18.37
CA HIS A 135 -8.75 -12.11 -17.10
C HIS A 135 -7.69 -12.68 -16.14
N ARG A 136 -7.91 -12.57 -14.82
CA ARG A 136 -7.06 -13.27 -13.84
C ARG A 136 -7.18 -14.78 -14.13
N LEU A 137 -6.07 -15.40 -14.54
CA LEU A 137 -5.91 -16.84 -14.76
C LEU A 137 -5.14 -17.45 -13.59
#